data_AF-A0A432VB25-F1
#
_entry.id   AF-A0A432VB25-F1
#
_cell.length_a   1.000
_cell.length_b   1.000
_cell.length_c   1.000
_cell.angle_alpha   90.00
_cell.angle_beta   90.00
_cell.angle_gamma   90.00
#
_symmetry.space_group_name_H-M   'P 1'
#
loop_
_entity.id
_entity.type
_entity.pdbx_description
1 polymer ?
#
loop_
_entity_poly.entity_id
_entity_poly.type
_entity_poly.pdbx_seq_one_letter_code
_entity_poly.pdbx_strand_id
1 'polypeptide(L)' 'MRNSANIETAMAALARAAWTRGQSPTYDEEAVCDLLADLKHFCVAANIDFGTCDRLAEIHFDAESEEVP' A
#
# COMPACT_ATOMS: atom_id res chain seq x y z
N MET A 1 -15.14 -4.02 -10.82
CA MET A 1 -14.89 -2.56 -10.86
C MET A 1 -14.13 -2.03 -9.63
N ARG A 2 -14.19 -2.68 -8.46
CA ARG A 2 -13.44 -2.27 -7.25
C ARG A 2 -11.93 -2.54 -7.34
N ASN A 3 -11.55 -3.68 -7.94
CA ASN A 3 -10.14 -4.07 -8.10
C ASN A 3 -9.30 -3.09 -8.96
N SER A 4 -9.88 -2.53 -10.04
CA SER A 4 -9.16 -1.55 -10.88
C SER A 4 -8.84 -0.25 -10.11
N ALA A 5 -9.76 0.24 -9.28
CA ALA A 5 -9.52 1.43 -8.46
C ALA A 5 -8.48 1.18 -7.36
N ASN A 6 -8.47 -0.01 -6.75
CA ASN A 6 -7.46 -0.41 -5.77
C ASN A 6 -6.05 -0.44 -6.40
N ILE A 7 -5.93 -1.00 -7.61
CA ILE A 7 -4.67 -1.03 -8.38
C ILE A 7 -4.22 0.39 -8.74
N GLU A 8 -5.11 1.23 -9.28
CA GLU A 8 -4.78 2.62 -9.62
C GLU A 8 -4.33 3.43 -8.41
N THR A 9 -4.97 3.21 -7.26
CA THR A 9 -4.59 3.84 -5.99
C THR A 9 -3.20 3.40 -5.54
N ALA A 10 -2.90 2.10 -5.60
CA ALA A 10 -1.58 1.57 -5.26
C ALA A 10 -0.49 2.12 -6.19
N MET A 11 -0.76 2.18 -7.50
CA MET A 11 0.17 2.77 -8.48
C MET A 11 0.42 4.26 -8.21
N ALA A 12 -0.61 5.04 -7.87
CA ALA A 12 -0.46 6.44 -7.53
C ALA A 12 0.40 6.64 -6.27
N ALA A 13 0.23 5.79 -5.25
CA ALA A 13 1.04 5.81 -4.04
C ALA A 13 2.52 5.52 -4.33
N LEU A 14 2.80 4.47 -5.12
CA LEU A 14 4.16 4.12 -5.56
C LEU A 14 4.81 5.27 -6.34
N ALA A 15 4.07 5.89 -7.27
CA ALA A 15 4.58 7.02 -8.04
C ALA A 15 4.91 8.23 -7.14
N ARG A 16 4.06 8.56 -6.16
CA ARG A 16 4.37 9.65 -5.21
C ARG A 16 5.58 9.33 -4.33
N ALA A 17 5.75 8.08 -3.91
CA ALA A 17 6.91 7.67 -3.12
C ALA A 17 8.20 7.85 -3.91
N ALA A 18 8.26 7.33 -5.14
CA ALA A 18 9.42 7.48 -6.02
C ALA A 18 9.78 8.95 -6.29
N TRP A 19 8.79 9.79 -6.59
CA TRP A 19 9.03 11.22 -6.83
C TRP A 19 9.52 11.97 -5.59
N THR A 20 9.09 11.57 -4.38
CA THR A 20 9.58 12.15 -3.13
C THR A 20 11.08 11.87 -2.92
N ARG A 21 11.57 10.74 -3.45
CA ARG A 21 12.99 10.35 -3.46
C ARG A 21 13.76 10.90 -4.68
N GLY A 22 13.11 11.66 -5.56
CA GLY A 22 13.71 12.16 -6.81
C GLY A 22 13.98 11.07 -7.86
N GLN A 23 13.28 9.93 -7.76
CA GLN A 23 13.43 8.77 -8.64
C GLN A 23 12.27 8.69 -9.63
N SER A 24 12.50 8.00 -10.75
CA SER A 24 11.42 7.59 -11.65
C SER A 24 10.59 6.48 -11.01
N PRO A 25 9.25 6.49 -11.11
CA PRO A 25 8.40 5.42 -10.59
C PRO A 25 8.72 4.06 -11.21
N THR A 26 8.90 3.05 -10.34
CA THR A 26 8.85 1.63 -10.68
C THR A 26 7.65 1.00 -9.97
N TYR A 27 7.19 -0.15 -10.49
CA TYR A 27 6.01 -0.86 -9.97
C TYR A 27 6.34 -2.34 -9.71
N ASP A 28 7.59 -2.61 -9.34
CA ASP A 28 8.13 -3.93 -9.02
C ASP A 28 8.04 -4.22 -7.50
N GLU A 29 8.42 -5.43 -7.12
CA GLU A 29 8.39 -5.89 -5.74
C GLU A 29 9.24 -5.02 -4.79
N GLU A 30 10.37 -4.50 -5.29
CA GLU A 30 11.25 -3.60 -4.51
C GLU A 30 10.55 -2.28 -4.18
N ALA A 31 9.89 -1.65 -5.16
CA ALA A 31 9.13 -0.42 -4.92
C ALA A 31 7.99 -0.61 -3.90
N VAL A 32 7.32 -1.78 -3.95
CA VAL A 32 6.28 -2.14 -2.95
C VAL A 32 6.91 -2.30 -1.57
N CYS A 33 8.03 -3.01 -1.44
CA CYS A 33 8.72 -3.18 -0.16
C CYS A 33 9.17 -1.85 0.43
N ASP A 34 9.72 -0.96 -0.39
CA ASP A 34 10.13 0.38 0.04
C ASP A 34 8.96 1.22 0.53
N LEU A 35 7.82 1.19 -0.17
CA LEU A 35 6.62 1.91 0.25
C LEU A 35 6.07 1.35 1.58
N LEU A 36 6.10 0.03 1.77
CA LEU A 36 5.71 -0.59 3.04
C LEU A 36 6.65 -0.20 4.19
N ALA A 37 7.95 -0.07 3.93
CA ALA A 37 8.92 0.42 4.91
C ALA A 37 8.63 1.88 5.30
N ASP A 38 8.35 2.75 4.32
CA ASP A 38 7.97 4.14 4.58
C ASP A 38 6.68 4.24 5.41
N LEU A 39 5.68 3.42 5.12
CA LEU A 39 4.44 3.36 5.91
C LEU A 39 4.70 2.93 7.36
N LYS A 40 5.61 1.98 7.59
CA LYS A 40 6.02 1.61 8.95
C LYS A 40 6.67 2.78 9.68
N HIS A 41 7.58 3.51 9.03
CA HIS A 41 8.19 4.71 9.61
C HIS A 41 7.15 5.78 9.94
N PHE A 42 6.18 6.01 9.05
CA PHE A 42 5.06 6.92 9.29
C PHE A 42 4.22 6.48 10.50
N CYS A 43 3.82 5.21 10.57
CA CYS A 43 3.03 4.70 11.68
C CYS A 43 3.73 4.85 13.02
N VAL A 44 5.04 4.59 13.10
CA VAL A 44 5.84 4.84 14.31
C VAL A 44 5.80 6.31 14.70
N ALA A 45 6.02 7.23 13.75
CA ALA A 45 5.98 8.66 14.02
C ALA A 45 4.59 9.17 14.45
N ALA A 46 3.53 8.57 13.92
CA ALA A 46 2.14 8.91 14.21
C ALA A 46 1.54 8.15 15.40
N ASN A 47 2.29 7.27 16.07
CA ASN A 47 1.81 6.37 17.12
C ASN A 47 0.61 5.51 16.68
N ILE A 48 0.70 4.95 15.46
CA ILE A 48 -0.27 4.02 14.87
C ILE A 48 0.32 2.60 14.95
N ASP A 49 -0.48 1.63 15.40
CA ASP A 49 -0.09 0.21 15.40
C ASP A 49 -0.19 -0.38 14.00
N PHE A 50 0.93 -0.36 13.27
CA PHE A 50 1.03 -0.92 11.92
C PHE A 50 0.60 -2.40 11.87
N GLY A 51 0.95 -3.21 12.88
CA GLY A 51 0.64 -4.65 12.87
C GLY A 51 -0.86 -4.93 12.97
N THR A 52 -1.59 -4.07 13.68
CA THR A 52 -3.06 -4.15 13.70
C THR A 52 -3.67 -3.63 12.41
N CYS A 53 -3.14 -2.54 11.83
CA CYS A 53 -3.60 -2.04 10.53
C CYS A 53 -3.42 -3.09 9.43
N ASP A 54 -2.26 -3.75 9.37
CA ASP A 54 -1.92 -4.79 8.38
C ASP A 54 -2.90 -5.97 8.45
N ARG A 55 -3.15 -6.50 9.66
CA ARG A 55 -4.12 -7.57 9.88
C ARG A 55 -5.54 -7.19 9.44
N LEU A 56 -5.97 -5.95 9.72
CA LEU A 56 -7.30 -5.49 9.31
C LEU A 56 -7.37 -5.30 7.79
N ALA A 57 -6.29 -4.85 7.16
CA ALA A 57 -6.22 -4.72 5.71
C ALA A 57 -6.33 -6.10 5.01
N GLU A 58 -5.70 -7.14 5.55
CA GLU A 58 -5.84 -8.53 5.08
C GLU A 58 -7.30 -8.99 5.13
N ILE A 59 -7.99 -8.80 6.26
CA ILE A 59 -9.42 -9.13 6.40
C ILE A 59 -10.28 -8.38 5.36
N HIS A 60 -9.99 -7.10 5.11
CA HIS A 60 -10.70 -6.34 4.08
C HIS A 60 -10.44 -6.86 2.67
N PHE A 61 -9.20 -7.25 2.37
CA PHE A 61 -8.84 -7.81 1.08
C PHE A 61 -9.53 -9.17 0.82
N ASP A 62 -9.56 -10.04 1.82
CA ASP A 62 -10.21 -11.35 1.73
C ASP A 62 -11.73 -11.19 1.53
N ALA A 63 -12.36 -10.30 2.29
CA ALA A 63 -13.79 -10.01 2.15
C ALA A 63 -14.13 -9.45 0.76
N GLU A 64 -13.29 -8.56 0.20
CA GLU A 64 -13.47 -8.06 -1.16
C GLU A 64 -13.27 -9.14 -2.24
N SER A 65 -12.51 -10.18 -1.94
CA SER A 65 -12.19 -11.29 -2.85
C SER A 65 -13.27 -12.40 -2.83
N GLU A 66 -13.91 -12.63 -1.68
CA GLU A 66 -15.03 -13.58 -1.54
C GLU A 66 -16.34 -13.05 -2.18
N GLU A 67 -16.47 -11.73 -2.35
CA GLU A 67 -17.63 -11.08 -2.98
C GLU A 67 -17.63 -11.15 -4.53
N VAL A 68 -16.65 -11.81 -5.16
CA VAL A 68 -16.55 -11.98 -6.61
C VAL A 68 -16.97 -13.41 -7.02
N PRO A 69 -18.16 -13.60 -7.63
CA PRO A 69 -18.56 -14.88 -8.24
C PRO A 69 -17.74 -15.23 -9.50
#